data_AF-A0A929ZLB6-F1
#
_entry.id   AF-A0A929ZLB6-F1
#
_cell.length_a   1.000
_cell.length_b   1.000
_cell.length_c   1.000
_cell.angle_alpha   90.00
_cell.angle_beta   90.00
_cell.angle_gamma   90.00
#
_symmetry.space_group_name_H-M   'P 1'
#
loop_
_entity.id
_entity.type
_entity.pdbx_description
1 polymer ?
#
loop_
_entity_poly.entity_id
_entity_poly.type
_entity_poly.pdbx_seq_one_letter_code
_entity_poly.pdbx_strand_id
1 'polypeptide(L)' 'METSVAIILKRCTTIPAAEDYIGVDKGALTLARNGKRMLLAIGDFDSVE' A
#
# COMPACT_ATOMS: atom_id res chain seq x y z
N MET A 1 4.27 -2.28 22.23
CA MET A 1 4.45 -2.89 20.90
C MET A 1 4.87 -1.78 19.97
N GLU A 2 5.94 -1.97 19.20
CA GLU A 2 6.31 -0.99 18.18
C GLU A 2 5.29 -1.07 17.04
N THR A 3 4.56 0.02 16.82
CA THR A 3 3.60 0.13 15.72
C THR A 3 4.37 0.32 14.43
N SER A 4 4.13 -0.54 13.43
CA SER A 4 4.85 -0.47 12.14
C SER A 4 3.90 -0.10 11.01
N VAL A 5 4.32 0.87 10.20
CA VAL A 5 3.59 1.31 9.01
C VAL A 5 4.45 1.05 7.78
N ALA A 6 3.92 0.32 6.80
CA ALA A 6 4.56 0.15 5.50
C ALA A 6 3.90 1.04 4.45
N ILE A 7 4.70 1.88 3.79
CA ILE A 7 4.27 2.67 2.62
C ILE A 7 4.61 1.88 1.36
N ILE A 8 3.60 1.53 0.58
CA ILE A 8 3.76 0.74 -0.65
C ILE A 8 3.71 1.67 -1.86
N LEU A 9 4.81 1.65 -2.62
CA LEU A 9 4.98 2.42 -3.86
C LEU A 9 4.82 1.54 -5.10
N LYS A 10 4.69 2.20 -6.26
CA LYS A 10 4.40 1.61 -7.59
C LYS A 10 5.20 0.36 -7.99
N ARG A 11 6.47 0.21 -7.57
CA ARG A 11 7.35 -0.90 -7.97
C ARG A 11 7.61 -1.92 -6.86
N CYS A 12 6.81 -1.91 -5.81
CA CYS A 12 6.88 -2.90 -4.74
C CYS A 12 6.54 -4.30 -5.31
N THR A 13 7.49 -5.22 -5.26
CA THR A 13 7.35 -6.60 -5.72
C THR A 13 6.96 -7.57 -4.61
N THR A 14 7.23 -7.20 -3.36
CA THR A 14 6.90 -7.97 -2.16
C THR A 14 6.35 -7.04 -1.09
N ILE A 15 5.18 -7.36 -0.54
CA ILE A 15 4.55 -6.56 0.53
C ILE A 15 5.23 -6.95 1.86
N PRO A 16 5.97 -6.03 2.52
CA PRO A 16 6.55 -6.31 3.83
C PRO A 16 5.46 -6.53 4.87
N ALA A 17 5.75 -7.33 5.90
CA ALA A 17 4.84 -7.46 7.03
C ALA A 17 4.89 -6.18 7.89
N ALA A 18 3.74 -5.55 8.04
CA ALA A 18 3.50 -4.41 8.93
C ALA A 18 2.11 -4.54 9.56
N GLU A 19 1.90 -3.85 10.68
CA GLU A 19 0.58 -3.74 11.33
C GLU A 19 -0.36 -2.90 10.46
N ASP A 20 0.16 -1.80 9.89
CA ASP A 20 -0.57 -0.85 9.07
C ASP A 20 0.06 -0.64 7.70
N TYR A 21 -0.76 -0.27 6.72
CA TYR A 21 -0.32 0.01 5.36
C TYR A 21 -0.84 1.36 4.85
N ILE A 22 0.01 2.05 4.09
CA ILE A 22 -0.38 3.21 3.27
C ILE A 22 -0.04 2.87 1.82
N GLY A 23 -1.01 3.00 0.93
CA GLY A 23 -0.82 2.76 -0.50
C GLY A 23 -0.60 4.05 -1.27
N VAL A 24 0.35 4.09 -2.21
CA VAL A 24 0.54 5.22 -3.12
C VAL A 24 0.30 4.81 -4.57
N ASP A 25 -0.70 5.39 -5.22
CA ASP A 25 -1.14 5.09 -6.60
C ASP A 25 -1.26 3.57 -6.86
N LYS A 26 -0.49 3.02 -7.81
CA LYS A 26 -0.41 1.56 -8.05
C LYS A 26 -0.08 0.74 -6.80
N GLY A 27 0.62 1.31 -5.82
CA GLY A 27 0.87 0.67 -4.53
C GLY A 27 -0.40 0.43 -3.73
N ALA A 28 -1.39 1.33 -3.80
CA ALA A 28 -2.71 1.14 -3.20
C ALA A 28 -3.48 0.01 -3.90
N LEU A 29 -3.42 -0.05 -5.23
CA LEU A 29 -3.98 -1.17 -6.00
C LEU A 29 -3.34 -2.51 -5.63
N THR A 30 -2.01 -2.55 -5.48
CA THR A 30 -1.29 -3.75 -5.03
C THR A 30 -1.76 -4.23 -3.66
N LEU A 31 -1.91 -3.32 -2.69
CA LEU A 31 -2.44 -3.66 -1.36
C LEU A 31 -3.87 -4.18 -1.43
N ALA A 32 -4.75 -3.52 -2.18
CA ALA A 32 -6.15 -3.92 -2.36
C ALA A 32 -6.28 -5.31 -2.99
N ARG A 33 -5.52 -5.59 -4.06
CA ARG A 33 -5.50 -6.91 -4.73
C ARG A 33 -5.01 -8.04 -3.82
N ASN A 34 -4.23 -7.73 -2.79
CA ASN A 34 -3.73 -8.69 -1.80
C ASN A 34 -4.56 -8.70 -0.50
N GLY A 35 -5.73 -8.05 -0.49
CA GLY A 35 -6.62 -8.01 0.68
C GLY A 35 -6.01 -7.31 1.90
N LYS A 36 -5.03 -6.42 1.70
CA LYS A 36 -4.41 -5.67 2.79
C LYS A 36 -5.21 -4.41 3.09
N ARG A 37 -5.61 -4.24 4.35
CA ARG A 37 -6.30 -3.04 4.81
C ARG A 37 -5.32 -1.87 4.83
N MET A 38 -5.72 -0.74 4.24
CA MET A 38 -4.97 0.50 4.23
C MET A 38 -5.53 1.47 5.26
N LEU A 39 -4.64 2.23 5.92
CA LEU A 39 -5.00 3.42 6.68
C LEU A 39 -5.32 4.59 5.76
N LEU A 40 -4.54 4.72 4.69
CA LEU A 40 -4.63 5.81 3.73
C LEU A 40 -4.19 5.34 2.34
N ALA A 41 -4.83 5.87 1.31
CA ALA A 41 -4.39 5.78 -0.07
C ALA A 41 -4.08 7.20 -0.56
N ILE A 42 -2.89 7.40 -1.16
CA ILE A 42 -2.38 8.69 -1.59
C ILE A 42 -2.10 8.64 -3.09
N GLY A 43 -2.48 9.66 -3.83
CA GLY A 43 -2.20 9.77 -5.26
C GLY A 43 -3.33 10.40 -6.04
N ASP A 44 -3.06 10.75 -7.30
CA ASP A 44 -4.11 11.08 -8.27
C ASP A 44 -4.68 9.81 -8.94
N PHE A 45 -4.03 8.66 -8.71
CA PHE A 45 -4.40 7.35 -9.21
C PHE A 45 -4.43 7.25 -10.74
N ASP A 46 -3.69 8.11 -11.43
CA ASP A 46 -3.58 8.14 -12.90
C ASP A 46 -3.04 6.84 -13.50
N SER A 47 -2.34 6.07 -12.66
CA SER A 47 -1.65 4.85 -13.03
C SER A 47 -2.41 3.59 -12.62
N VAL A 48 -3.63 3.70 -12.09
CA VAL A 48 -4.46 2.54 -11.71
C VAL A 48 -5.36 2.15 -12.88
N GLU A 49 -5.30 0.86 -13.30
CA GLU A 49 -6.18 0.23 -14.30
C GLU A 49 -7.05 -0.86 -13.65
#